data_AF-A0A7V4PBI9-F1
#
_entry.id   AF-A0A7V4PBI9-F1
#
_cell.length_a   1.000
_cell.length_b   1.000
_cell.length_c   1.000
_cell.angle_alpha   90.00
_cell.angle_beta   90.00
_cell.angle_gamma   90.00
#
_symmetry.space_group_name_H-M   'P 1'
#
loop_
_entity.id
_entity.type
_entity.pdbx_description
1 polymer ?
#
loop_
_entity_poly.entity_id
_entity_poly.type
_entity_poly.pdbx_seq_one_letter_code
_entity_poly.pdbx_strand_id
1 'polypeptide(L)'
;MPARPSLSDSPWFWAYLFGVAALIGAVLVAPKYGQRQAQIEREYQGRERALELQHGQAPQGQLSTPRQTIIPLRPLLVAVAIATAGAWLLFWRSRQVSRPVSASPEATLGELGRPRE
;
A
#
# COMPACT_ATOMS: atom_id res chain seq x y z
N MET A 1 -23.01 28.98 4.07
CA MET A 1 -23.28 27.53 4.30
C MET A 1 -21.98 26.88 4.75
N PRO A 2 -21.94 26.08 5.82
CA PRO A 2 -20.70 25.43 6.23
C PRO A 2 -20.20 24.54 5.08
N ALA A 3 -19.00 24.83 4.58
CA ALA A 3 -18.37 24.04 3.53
C ALA A 3 -18.10 22.63 4.09
N ARG A 4 -18.59 21.59 3.41
CA ARG A 4 -18.25 20.22 3.77
C ARG A 4 -16.74 20.03 3.54
N PRO A 5 -16.00 19.40 4.46
CA PRO A 5 -14.59 19.09 4.24
C PRO A 5 -14.42 18.34 2.93
N SER A 6 -13.47 18.77 2.10
CA SER A 6 -13.22 18.14 0.80
C SER A 6 -12.57 16.78 1.01
N LEU A 7 -12.82 15.84 0.10
CA LEU A 7 -12.18 14.51 0.14
C LEU A 7 -10.65 14.61 0.03
N SER A 8 -10.17 15.59 -0.73
CA SER A 8 -8.76 15.85 -0.99
C SER A 8 -7.99 16.47 0.18
N ASP A 9 -8.67 16.93 1.24
CA ASP A 9 -8.02 17.58 2.39
C ASP A 9 -7.38 16.57 3.35
N SER A 10 -7.65 15.27 3.20
CA SER A 10 -7.11 14.22 4.07
C SER A 10 -5.81 13.62 3.52
N PRO A 11 -4.69 13.68 4.27
CA PRO A 11 -3.46 12.98 3.87
C PRO A 11 -3.65 11.48 3.65
N TRP A 12 -4.55 10.85 4.42
CA TRP A 12 -4.87 9.42 4.30
C TRP A 12 -5.60 9.07 3.00
N PHE A 13 -6.37 9.99 2.43
CA PHE A 13 -6.99 9.82 1.11
C PHE A 13 -5.91 9.69 0.02
N TRP A 14 -4.89 10.55 0.06
CA TRP A 14 -3.79 10.50 -0.90
C TRP A 14 -2.95 9.24 -0.73
N ALA A 15 -2.62 8.86 0.51
CA ALA A 15 -1.89 7.62 0.77
C ALA A 15 -2.64 6.39 0.23
N TYR A 16 -3.96 6.34 0.39
CA TYR A 16 -4.80 5.29 -0.19
C TYR A 16 -4.79 5.34 -1.73
N LEU A 17 -5.01 6.51 -2.33
CA LEU A 17 -5.08 6.69 -3.78
C LEU A 17 -3.77 6.24 -4.46
N PHE A 18 -2.62 6.70 -3.95
CA PHE A 18 -1.31 6.30 -4.46
C PHE A 18 -1.00 4.83 -4.17
N GLY A 19 -1.43 4.31 -3.01
CA GLY A 19 -1.30 2.89 -2.69
C GLY A 19 -2.04 1.99 -3.67
N VAL A 20 -3.28 2.33 -4.02
CA VAL A 20 -4.07 1.62 -5.04
C VAL A 20 -3.41 1.70 -6.41
N ALA A 21 -2.97 2.90 -6.82
CA ALA A 21 -2.25 3.07 -8.09
C ALA A 21 -0.96 2.23 -8.14
N ALA A 22 -0.20 2.20 -7.05
CA ALA A 22 1.01 1.39 -6.92
C ALA A 22 0.71 -0.11 -7.00
N LEU A 23 -0.37 -0.59 -6.36
CA LEU A 23 -0.80 -2.00 -6.47
C LEU A 23 -1.16 -2.37 -7.90
N ILE A 24 -1.95 -1.53 -8.58
CA ILE A 24 -2.33 -1.75 -9.98
C ILE A 24 -1.07 -1.80 -10.86
N GLY A 25 -0.18 -0.82 -10.73
CA GLY A 25 1.08 -0.79 -11.47
C GLY A 25 1.94 -2.02 -11.19
N ALA A 26 2.08 -2.43 -9.94
CA ALA A 26 2.86 -3.60 -9.57
C ALA A 26 2.30 -4.89 -10.16
N VAL A 27 0.97 -5.07 -10.17
CA VAL A 27 0.31 -6.24 -10.81
C VAL A 27 0.53 -6.23 -12.32
N LEU A 28 0.43 -5.08 -12.98
CA LEU A 28 0.62 -4.96 -14.43
C LEU A 28 2.06 -5.31 -14.85
N VAL A 29 3.06 -4.93 -14.05
CA VAL A 29 4.47 -5.18 -14.39
C VAL A 29 5.00 -6.50 -13.81
N ALA A 30 4.29 -7.13 -12.87
CA ALA A 30 4.66 -8.42 -12.27
C ALA A 30 5.10 -9.52 -13.27
N PRO A 31 4.39 -9.80 -14.38
CA PRO A 31 4.81 -10.85 -15.32
C PRO A 31 6.16 -10.53 -16.00
N LYS A 32 6.43 -9.24 -16.25
CA LYS A 32 7.68 -8.78 -16.86
C LYS A 32 8.87 -8.97 -15.91
N TYR A 33 8.69 -8.68 -14.63
CA TYR A 33 9.74 -8.86 -13.62
C TYR A 33 10.03 -10.33 -13.34
N GLY A 34 9.00 -11.20 -13.31
CA GLY A 34 9.19 -12.64 -13.09
C GLY A 34 10.05 -13.30 -14.17
N GLN A 35 9.84 -12.95 -15.44
CA GLN A 35 10.66 -13.47 -16.55
C GLN A 35 12.13 -13.02 -16.43
N ARG A 36 12.36 -11.76 -16.06
CA ARG A 36 13.72 -11.23 -15.89
C ARG A 36 14.44 -11.83 -14.69
N GLN A 37 13.77 -11.96 -13.55
CA GLN A 37 14.35 -12.61 -12.37
C GLN A 37 14.72 -14.06 -12.65
N ALA A 38 13.85 -14.81 -13.33
CA ALA A 38 14.14 -16.20 -13.71
C ALA A 38 15.28 -16.35 -14.71
N GLN A 39 15.53 -15.34 -15.57
CA GLN A 39 16.70 -15.36 -16.44
C GLN A 39 17.98 -15.15 -15.63
N ILE A 40 18.02 -14.13 -14.77
CA ILE A 40 19.19 -13.80 -13.93
C ILE A 40 19.54 -14.98 -13.00
N GLU A 41 18.54 -15.58 -12.36
CA GLU A 41 18.77 -16.72 -11.47
C GLU A 41 19.28 -17.96 -12.22
N ARG A 42 18.81 -18.20 -13.46
CA ARG A 42 19.34 -19.30 -14.31
C ARG A 42 20.79 -19.06 -14.72
N GLU A 43 21.15 -17.83 -15.06
CA GLU A 43 22.53 -17.47 -15.38
C GLU A 43 23.46 -17.67 -14.18
N TYR A 44 23.01 -17.28 -12.99
CA TYR A 44 23.73 -17.52 -11.74
C TYR A 44 23.91 -19.01 -11.45
N GLN A 45 22.83 -19.80 -11.50
CA GLN A 45 22.88 -21.25 -11.28
C GLN A 45 23.73 -21.97 -12.31
N GLY A 46 23.76 -21.50 -13.56
CA GLY A 46 24.64 -22.04 -14.59
C GLY A 46 26.12 -21.88 -14.25
N ARG A 47 26.51 -20.75 -13.64
CA ARG A 47 27.88 -20.50 -13.18
C ARG A 47 28.24 -21.36 -11.97
N GLU A 48 27.34 -21.47 -10.99
CA GLU A 48 27.56 -22.34 -9.82
C GLU A 48 27.77 -23.80 -10.25
N ARG A 49 26.93 -24.32 -11.14
CA ARG A 49 27.09 -25.70 -11.63
C ARG A 49 28.37 -25.91 -12.41
N ALA A 50 28.82 -24.93 -13.19
CA ALA A 50 30.10 -25.03 -13.88
C ALA A 50 31.28 -25.14 -12.90
N LEU A 51 31.21 -24.45 -11.76
CA LEU A 51 32.19 -24.55 -10.68
C LEU A 51 32.07 -25.89 -9.93
N GLU A 52 30.86 -26.33 -9.61
CA GLU A 52 30.61 -27.64 -8.97
C GLU A 52 31.16 -28.79 -9.82
N LEU A 53 30.93 -28.76 -11.14
CA LEU A 53 31.47 -29.74 -12.09
C LEU A 53 33.00 -29.70 -12.16
N GLN A 54 33.61 -28.52 -12.10
CA GLN A 54 35.08 -28.38 -12.02
C GLN A 54 35.65 -28.97 -10.72
N HIS A 55 34.89 -28.92 -9.62
CA HIS A 55 35.25 -29.50 -8.33
C HIS A 55 34.83 -30.97 -8.18
N GLY A 56 34.31 -31.60 -9.24
CA GLY A 56 33.91 -33.01 -9.23
C GLY A 56 32.64 -33.30 -8.43
N GLN A 57 31.85 -32.29 -8.10
CA GLN A 57 30.58 -32.42 -7.39
C GLN A 57 29.43 -32.57 -8.40
N ALA A 58 28.48 -33.46 -8.10
CA ALA A 58 27.25 -33.56 -8.89
C ALA A 58 26.35 -32.35 -8.56
N PRO A 59 25.88 -31.59 -9.56
CA PRO A 59 25.13 -30.36 -9.32
C PRO A 59 23.84 -30.62 -8.55
N GLN A 60 23.66 -29.98 -7.40
CA GLN A 60 22.50 -30.18 -6.52
C GLN A 60 21.55 -28.97 -6.61
N GLY A 61 20.26 -29.23 -6.86
CA GLY A 61 19.20 -28.20 -6.83
C GLY A 61 18.43 -28.03 -8.15
N GLN A 62 17.11 -27.82 -8.05
CA GLN A 62 16.24 -27.53 -9.20
C GLN A 62 16.55 -26.16 -9.79
N LEU A 63 16.47 -26.04 -11.12
CA LEU A 63 16.63 -24.75 -11.81
C LEU A 63 15.52 -23.77 -11.40
N SER A 64 15.88 -22.52 -11.17
CA SER A 64 14.91 -21.43 -10.96
C SER A 64 13.99 -21.30 -12.17
N THR A 65 12.69 -21.29 -11.92
CA THR A 65 11.66 -21.04 -12.93
C THR A 65 10.93 -19.73 -12.62
N PRO A 66 10.25 -19.08 -13.60
CA PRO A 66 9.47 -17.85 -13.36
C PRO A 66 8.41 -17.95 -12.25
N ARG A 67 8.07 -19.18 -11.81
CA ARG A 67 7.11 -19.46 -10.74
C ARG A 67 7.78 -19.84 -9.41
N GLN A 68 9.07 -20.15 -9.43
CA GLN A 68 9.91 -20.51 -8.28
C GLN A 68 11.21 -19.70 -8.36
N THR A 69 11.09 -18.40 -8.13
CA THR A 69 12.24 -17.52 -7.89
C THR A 69 12.61 -17.51 -6.42
N ILE A 70 13.90 -17.42 -6.12
CA ILE A 70 14.42 -17.39 -4.75
C ILE A 70 13.95 -16.12 -4.03
N ILE A 71 13.81 -15.00 -4.77
CA ILE A 71 13.28 -13.73 -4.26
C ILE A 71 11.97 -13.38 -4.98
N PRO A 72 10.81 -13.85 -4.47
CA PRO A 72 9.54 -13.57 -5.11
C PRO A 72 9.13 -12.11 -4.95
N LEU A 73 8.40 -11.57 -5.92
CA LEU A 73 7.80 -10.22 -5.87
C LEU A 73 6.66 -10.09 -4.84
N ARG A 74 6.19 -11.22 -4.32
CA ARG A 74 5.02 -11.35 -3.41
C ARG A 74 5.15 -10.57 -2.10
N PRO A 75 6.24 -10.66 -1.31
CA PRO A 75 6.38 -9.89 -0.07
C PRO A 75 6.24 -8.37 -0.28
N LEU A 76 6.76 -7.83 -1.38
CA LEU A 76 6.62 -6.41 -1.71
C LEU A 76 5.14 -6.05 -1.96
N LEU A 77 4.43 -6.85 -2.76
CA LEU A 77 2.99 -6.67 -3.00
C LEU A 77 2.17 -6.72 -1.70
N VAL A 78 2.48 -7.68 -0.82
CA VAL A 78 1.80 -7.81 0.48
C VAL A 78 2.06 -6.60 1.36
N ALA A 79 3.30 -6.12 1.45
CA ALA A 79 3.64 -4.93 2.23
C ALA A 79 2.89 -3.68 1.75
N VAL A 80 2.84 -3.47 0.43
CA VAL A 80 2.10 -2.35 -0.17
C VAL A 80 0.59 -2.51 0.06
N ALA A 81 0.06 -3.72 -0.02
CA ALA A 81 -1.35 -4.00 0.24
C ALA A 81 -1.73 -3.69 1.69
N ILE A 82 -0.89 -4.09 2.66
CA ILE A 82 -1.08 -3.80 4.09
C ILE A 82 -1.05 -2.29 4.33
N ALA A 83 -0.06 -1.58 3.77
CA ALA A 83 0.03 -0.12 3.90
C ALA A 83 -1.20 0.59 3.31
N THR A 84 -1.67 0.14 2.14
CA THR A 84 -2.87 0.68 1.47
C THR A 84 -4.13 0.44 2.30
N ALA A 85 -4.28 -0.77 2.87
CA ALA A 85 -5.39 -1.11 3.75
C ALA A 85 -5.35 -0.29 5.06
N GLY A 86 -4.16 -0.07 5.62
CA GLY A 86 -3.96 0.80 6.78
C GLY A 86 -4.38 2.25 6.50
N ALA A 87 -3.97 2.80 5.35
CA ALA A 87 -4.38 4.14 4.92
C ALA A 87 -5.89 4.26 4.75
N TRP A 88 -6.54 3.24 4.16
CA TRP A 88 -7.99 3.17 4.05
C TRP A 88 -8.69 3.18 5.41
N LEU A 89 -8.23 2.35 6.35
CA LEU A 89 -8.80 2.26 7.70
C LEU A 89 -8.66 3.58 8.46
N LEU A 90 -7.49 4.23 8.38
CA LEU A 90 -7.25 5.51 9.03
C LEU A 90 -8.07 6.64 8.41
N PHE A 91 -8.26 6.63 7.09
CA PHE A 91 -9.17 7.53 6.39
C PHE A 91 -10.63 7.35 6.84
N TRP A 92 -11.08 6.11 7.00
CA TRP A 92 -12.44 5.82 7.47
C TRP A 92 -12.64 6.26 8.93
N ARG A 93 -11.62 6.08 9.76
CA ARG A 93 -11.66 6.42 11.18
C ARG A 93 -11.62 7.92 11.41
N SER A 94 -10.79 8.67 10.68
CA SER A 94 -10.75 10.14 10.78
C SER A 94 -12.08 10.79 10.43
N ARG A 95 -12.82 10.20 9.48
CA ARG A 95 -14.16 10.66 9.11
C ARG A 95 -15.24 10.44 10.17
N GLN A 96 -15.15 9.36 10.93
CA GLN A 96 -16.14 9.06 11.97
C GLN A 96 -16.00 9.99 13.18
N VAL A 97 -14.77 10.43 13.49
CA VAL A 97 -14.50 11.34 14.61
C VAL A 97 -14.95 12.78 14.33
N SER A 98 -15.10 13.18 13.06
CA SER A 98 -15.46 14.56 12.67
C SER A 98 -16.97 14.90 12.67
N ARG A 99 -17.80 14.22 13.46
CA ARG A 99 -19.20 14.62 13.77
C ARG A 99 -19.45 14.41 15.28
N PRO A 100 -20.09 15.30 16.07
CA PRO A 100 -20.59 16.67 15.85
C PRO A 100 -20.21 17.66 16.99
N VAL A 101 -19.75 18.88 16.68
CA VAL A 101 -19.86 20.03 17.62
C VAL A 101 -20.59 21.15 16.90
N SER A 102 -21.91 21.02 16.87
CA SER A 102 -22.83 22.14 16.66
C SER A 102 -23.81 22.12 17.82
N ALA A 103 -23.28 22.40 19.01
CA ALA A 103 -24.06 22.89 20.12
C ALA A 103 -23.44 24.25 20.48
N SER A 104 -23.78 25.28 19.69
CA SER A 104 -23.53 26.66 20.07
C SER A 104 -24.39 26.97 21.31
N PRO A 105 -23.79 27.22 22.49
CA PRO A 105 -24.54 27.67 23.68
C PRO A 105 -24.93 29.15 23.58
N GLU A 106 -24.50 29.87 22.54
CA GLU A 106 -24.69 31.32 22.40
C GLU A 106 -26.11 31.75 22.01
N ALA A 107 -26.98 30.83 21.55
CA ALA A 107 -28.37 31.19 21.29
C ALA A 107 -29.16 31.51 22.58
N THR A 108 -28.68 31.05 23.75
CA THR A 108 -29.41 31.19 25.02
C THR A 108 -29.05 32.47 25.79
N LEU A 109 -27.93 33.13 25.47
CA LEU A 109 -27.50 34.36 26.17
C LEU A 109 -28.05 35.65 25.52
N GLY A 110 -28.53 35.59 24.28
CA GLY A 110 -29.14 36.74 23.58
C GLY A 110 -30.62 36.99 23.92
N GLU A 111 -31.33 35.99 24.46
CA GLU A 111 -32.77 36.08 24.78
C GLU A 111 -33.08 36.58 26.20
N LEU A 112 -32.12 36.50 27.14
CA LEU A 112 -32.30 36.92 28.53
C LEU A 112 -31.99 38.40 28.80
N GLY A 113 -31.58 39.17 27.78
CA GLY A 113 -31.12 40.55 27.91
C GLY A 113 -32.00 41.64 27.29
N ARG A 114 -33.21 41.32 26.80
CA ARG A 114 -34.17 42.36 26.35
C ARG A 114 -35.12 42.72 27.49
N PRO A 115 -34.92 43.85 28.20
CA PRO A 115 -35.99 44.42 28.98
C PRO A 115 -37.11 44.82 28.02
N ARG A 116 -38.31 44.27 28.24
CA ARG A 116 -39.54 44.93 27.80
C ARG A 116 -39.66 46.15 28.69
N GLU A 117 -39.53 47.35 28.13
CA GLU A 117 -40.38 48.55 28.30
C GLU A 117 -39.94 49.62 27.30
#